data_AF-A0A0V8JLZ9-F1
#
_entry.id   AF-A0A0V8JLZ9-F1
#
_cell.length_a   1.000
_cell.length_b   1.000
_cell.length_c   1.000
_cell.angle_alpha   90.00
_cell.angle_beta   90.00
_cell.angle_gamma   90.00
#
_symmetry.space_group_name_H-M   'P 1'
#
loop_
_entity.id
_entity.type
_entity.pdbx_description
1 polymer ?
#
loop_
_entity_poly.entity_id
_entity_poly.type
_entity_poly.pdbx_seq_one_letter_code
_entity_poly.pdbx_strand_id
1 'polypeptide(L)'
;MNQQEVLRELKGRLFELTHVNDNAESLRQTLDKMVQSIISILESSSGFIALKAGELYGYKLIASVNKKGNQSNDKGEKEVLDLLNSLPLHTQQSYYVTDSYIVMALTIEHYHCLFGIERTNLVKGNSNSFLTELSKQCIAFLKKVYAHYQTSIDKARYKELYELTEAFNRSMNMDYILEKVISVLEGMYPTYQHKIYVAHDYRGRYIDKILPLSYDDQELMNIYVTGEVDVVSTDSTGFKVYAPLVGSQGTYGVLIMEKSTPSFFSHSEIPFIKQLISVTAGALEKVQLYVRSQKNLTDLKLINETSRHLNEKLNLHDGIHYVSNRIMTSFDAQEVGVIFFEDDYYAPLKGNTAFFDTPGARYYIEYAYKRITQENESLFINNIVGELNDELVTFQSLIAVPMVQDQQLKGMVMVLHKQPYFFSFDTFKLVQEIVHHSTLAFVNAMLRDELEKLVVTDHLSKLYSRKHLDQCIEESMRKDSGGSFILLDIDNFKRINDTYGHQVGDDIIIQISNIIKRNIRLNDVAARWGGEELAVYLPCTTLSIAKRIANRLVKRVEEETIPKTTISSGISFWSQEQQDSTEKLFKRADLALYEAKKRGKNQAVIQEYK
;
A
#
# COMPACT_ATOMS: atom_id res chain seq x y z
N MET A 1 -74.95 -31.37 -10.91
CA MET A 1 -73.86 -32.03 -11.65
C MET A 1 -73.59 -33.40 -11.03
N ASN A 2 -73.16 -34.38 -11.83
CA ASN A 2 -72.60 -35.63 -11.29
C ASN A 2 -71.21 -35.34 -10.68
N GLN A 3 -70.77 -36.07 -9.66
CA GLN A 3 -69.48 -35.86 -8.97
C GLN A 3 -68.27 -35.86 -9.92
N GLN A 4 -68.30 -36.68 -10.96
CA GLN A 4 -67.25 -36.71 -11.99
C GLN A 4 -67.22 -35.44 -12.85
N GLU A 5 -68.37 -34.83 -13.09
CA GLU A 5 -68.51 -33.61 -13.89
C GLU A 5 -67.96 -32.40 -13.11
N VAL A 6 -68.24 -32.35 -11.80
CA VAL A 6 -67.70 -31.35 -10.86
C VAL A 6 -66.17 -31.41 -10.82
N LEU A 7 -65.59 -32.61 -10.70
CA LEU A 7 -64.14 -32.80 -10.70
C LEU A 7 -63.50 -32.41 -12.04
N ARG A 8 -64.17 -32.70 -13.17
CA ARG A 8 -63.68 -32.34 -14.50
C ARG A 8 -63.69 -30.83 -14.72
N GLU A 9 -64.76 -30.15 -14.32
CA GLU A 9 -64.86 -28.69 -14.42
C GLU A 9 -63.84 -27.99 -13.51
N LEU A 10 -63.67 -28.48 -12.27
CA LEU A 10 -62.66 -27.96 -11.35
C LEU A 10 -61.25 -28.12 -11.92
N LYS A 11 -60.93 -29.30 -12.46
CA LYS A 11 -59.62 -29.54 -13.08
C LYS A 11 -59.37 -28.59 -14.25
N GLY A 12 -60.40 -28.29 -15.05
CA GLY A 12 -60.32 -27.30 -16.13
C GLY A 12 -60.02 -25.89 -15.62
N ARG A 13 -60.81 -25.38 -14.66
CA ARG A 13 -60.61 -24.03 -14.09
C ARG A 13 -59.27 -23.89 -13.37
N LEU A 14 -58.85 -24.90 -12.60
CA LEU A 14 -57.54 -24.90 -11.94
C LEU A 14 -56.40 -24.94 -12.97
N PHE A 15 -56.58 -25.63 -14.11
CA PHE A 15 -55.57 -25.66 -15.17
C PHE A 15 -55.42 -24.29 -15.85
N GLU A 16 -56.52 -23.58 -16.12
CA GLU A 16 -56.49 -22.22 -16.66
C GLU A 16 -55.76 -21.25 -15.72
N LEU A 17 -55.96 -21.38 -14.41
CA LEU A 17 -55.27 -20.58 -13.40
C LEU A 17 -53.75 -20.83 -13.36
N THR A 18 -53.26 -21.98 -13.82
CA THR A 18 -51.81 -22.24 -13.95
C THR A 18 -51.18 -21.63 -15.20
N HIS A 19 -51.98 -21.16 -16.15
CA HIS A 19 -51.53 -20.56 -17.42
C HIS A 19 -51.64 -19.03 -17.46
N VAL A 20 -52.06 -18.39 -16.37
CA VAL A 20 -52.15 -16.92 -16.30
C VAL A 20 -50.73 -16.35 -16.24
N ASN A 21 -50.34 -15.71 -17.35
CA ASN A 21 -49.17 -14.89 -17.70
C ASN A 21 -48.13 -14.55 -16.62
N ASP A 22 -46.87 -14.43 -17.07
CA ASP A 22 -45.66 -13.85 -16.42
C ASP A 22 -45.84 -12.44 -15.80
N ASN A 23 -47.05 -11.90 -15.76
CA ASN A 23 -47.36 -10.72 -14.95
C ASN A 23 -47.38 -11.14 -13.49
N ALA A 24 -46.71 -10.36 -12.64
CA ALA A 24 -46.57 -10.58 -11.20
C ALA A 24 -47.92 -10.58 -10.44
N GLU A 25 -48.80 -11.54 -10.69
CA GLU A 25 -49.91 -11.84 -9.79
C GLU A 25 -49.30 -12.44 -8.52
N SER A 26 -49.56 -11.80 -7.39
CA SER A 26 -49.05 -12.28 -6.10
C SER A 26 -49.62 -13.67 -5.81
N LEU A 27 -48.83 -14.54 -5.15
CA LEU A 27 -49.27 -15.86 -4.68
C LEU A 27 -50.67 -15.81 -4.02
N ARG A 28 -50.94 -14.74 -3.27
CA ARG A 28 -52.23 -14.49 -2.62
C ARG A 28 -53.38 -14.35 -3.62
N GLN A 29 -53.21 -13.60 -4.71
CA GLN A 29 -54.24 -13.44 -5.74
C GLN A 29 -54.56 -14.75 -6.47
N THR A 30 -53.55 -15.57 -6.76
CA THR A 30 -53.74 -16.90 -7.36
C THR A 30 -54.48 -17.84 -6.41
N LEU A 31 -54.15 -17.80 -5.11
CA LEU A 31 -54.84 -18.55 -4.07
C LEU A 31 -56.29 -18.07 -3.87
N ASP A 32 -56.53 -16.76 -3.87
CA ASP A 32 -57.89 -16.20 -3.78
C ASP A 32 -58.76 -16.65 -4.96
N LYS A 33 -58.22 -16.66 -6.18
CA LYS A 33 -58.91 -17.18 -7.38
C LYS A 33 -59.18 -18.68 -7.33
N MET A 34 -58.27 -19.45 -6.74
CA MET A 34 -58.47 -20.88 -6.47
C MET A 34 -59.65 -21.08 -5.51
N VAL A 35 -59.64 -20.38 -4.37
CA VAL A 35 -60.72 -20.43 -3.37
C VAL A 35 -62.06 -20.04 -4.01
N GLN A 36 -62.09 -18.97 -4.79
CA GLN A 36 -63.29 -18.53 -5.53
C GLN A 36 -63.80 -19.58 -6.53
N SER A 37 -62.90 -20.20 -7.29
CA SER A 37 -63.27 -21.25 -8.26
C SER A 37 -63.90 -22.44 -7.57
N ILE A 38 -63.38 -22.82 -6.40
CA ILE A 38 -63.88 -23.95 -5.61
C ILE A 38 -65.24 -23.61 -4.98
N ILE A 39 -65.39 -22.41 -4.39
CA ILE A 39 -66.66 -21.92 -3.83
C ILE A 39 -67.75 -21.87 -4.92
N SER A 40 -67.41 -21.38 -6.11
CA SER A 40 -68.34 -21.30 -7.25
C SER A 40 -68.82 -22.68 -7.70
N ILE A 41 -67.92 -23.67 -7.80
CA ILE A 41 -68.24 -25.00 -8.30
C ILE A 41 -69.02 -25.84 -7.26
N LEU A 42 -68.71 -25.66 -5.97
CA LEU A 42 -69.37 -26.39 -4.87
C LEU A 42 -70.60 -25.67 -4.30
N GLU A 43 -70.97 -24.53 -4.91
CA GLU A 43 -72.08 -23.64 -4.51
C GLU A 43 -72.04 -23.14 -3.05
N SER A 44 -70.89 -23.24 -2.37
CA SER A 44 -70.70 -22.87 -0.97
C SER A 44 -70.79 -21.35 -0.75
N SER A 45 -71.06 -20.92 0.49
CA SER A 45 -71.13 -19.49 0.85
C SER A 45 -69.76 -18.86 1.15
N SER A 46 -68.80 -19.63 1.67
CA SER A 46 -67.44 -19.16 1.95
C SER A 46 -66.40 -20.27 1.96
N GLY A 47 -65.12 -19.89 1.89
CA GLY A 47 -63.97 -20.79 1.97
C GLY A 47 -62.67 -20.05 2.27
N PHE A 48 -61.67 -20.79 2.76
CA PHE A 48 -60.40 -20.22 3.22
C PHE A 48 -59.23 -21.17 3.01
N ILE A 49 -58.02 -20.62 2.87
CA ILE A 49 -56.73 -21.34 2.89
C ILE A 49 -55.88 -20.80 4.04
N ALA A 50 -55.37 -21.71 4.86
CA ALA A 50 -54.40 -21.44 5.91
C ALA A 50 -53.14 -22.31 5.72
N LEU A 51 -51.95 -21.78 6.03
CA LEU A 51 -50.70 -22.55 6.08
C LEU A 51 -50.22 -22.68 7.53
N LYS A 52 -49.78 -23.88 7.91
CA LYS A 52 -49.00 -24.13 9.12
C LYS A 52 -47.53 -23.94 8.84
N ALA A 53 -46.82 -23.32 9.78
CA ALA A 53 -45.37 -23.19 9.75
C ALA A 53 -44.73 -24.03 10.87
N GLY A 54 -44.45 -25.31 10.63
CA GLY A 54 -43.72 -26.16 11.59
C GLY A 54 -44.48 -26.54 12.89
N GLU A 55 -43.79 -27.21 13.81
CA GLU A 55 -44.37 -27.84 15.02
C GLU A 55 -44.85 -26.86 16.10
N LEU A 56 -44.25 -25.67 16.15
CA LEU A 56 -44.41 -24.71 17.25
C LEU A 56 -45.33 -23.52 16.94
N TYR A 57 -45.74 -23.30 15.69
CA TYR A 57 -46.20 -21.96 15.25
C TYR A 57 -47.64 -21.86 14.71
N GLY A 58 -48.50 -22.85 14.98
CA GLY A 58 -49.93 -22.77 14.63
C GLY A 58 -50.20 -22.52 13.13
N TYR A 59 -51.44 -22.20 12.79
CA TYR A 59 -51.85 -21.90 11.41
C TYR A 59 -51.96 -20.39 11.16
N LYS A 60 -51.48 -19.94 10.00
CA LYS A 60 -51.66 -18.56 9.50
C LYS A 60 -52.63 -18.56 8.31
N LEU A 61 -53.67 -17.74 8.41
CA LEU A 61 -54.63 -17.52 7.33
C LEU A 61 -53.98 -16.73 6.19
N ILE A 62 -54.12 -17.21 4.95
CA ILE A 62 -53.50 -16.60 3.76
C ILE A 62 -54.53 -16.04 2.81
N ALA A 63 -55.64 -16.75 2.67
CA ALA A 63 -56.77 -16.37 1.83
C ALA A 63 -58.06 -16.74 2.55
N SER A 64 -59.05 -15.86 2.50
CA SER A 64 -60.39 -16.09 3.04
C SER A 64 -61.37 -15.29 2.19
N VAL A 65 -62.31 -15.98 1.54
CA VAL A 65 -63.16 -15.35 0.54
C VAL A 65 -64.59 -15.88 0.64
N ASN A 66 -65.58 -15.01 0.42
CA ASN A 66 -67.00 -15.36 0.38
C ASN A 66 -67.52 -15.49 -1.06
N LYS A 67 -68.75 -15.98 -1.23
CA LYS A 67 -69.43 -16.18 -2.54
C LYS A 67 -69.56 -14.90 -3.38
N LYS A 68 -69.41 -13.72 -2.78
CA LYS A 68 -69.40 -12.41 -3.48
C LYS A 68 -68.00 -11.93 -3.88
N GLY A 69 -66.95 -12.71 -3.61
CA GLY A 69 -65.57 -12.35 -3.92
C GLY A 69 -64.88 -11.44 -2.89
N ASN A 70 -65.53 -11.13 -1.77
CA ASN A 70 -64.98 -10.25 -0.72
C ASN A 70 -64.30 -11.07 0.38
N GLN A 71 -63.40 -10.42 1.15
CA GLN A 71 -62.85 -10.99 2.38
C GLN A 71 -64.00 -11.36 3.33
N SER A 72 -63.98 -12.60 3.82
CA SER A 72 -64.95 -13.13 4.78
C SER A 72 -64.52 -12.76 6.20
N ASN A 73 -65.44 -12.21 7.01
CA ASN A 73 -65.28 -11.91 8.44
C ASN A 73 -66.22 -12.79 9.29
N ASP A 74 -66.54 -14.00 8.81
CA ASP A 74 -67.65 -14.79 9.34
C ASP A 74 -67.38 -15.37 10.74
N LYS A 75 -68.42 -15.55 11.55
CA LYS A 75 -68.34 -16.09 12.93
C LYS A 75 -67.65 -17.46 13.01
N GLY A 76 -67.68 -18.22 11.92
CA GLY A 76 -67.02 -19.52 11.83
C GLY A 76 -65.50 -19.48 11.64
N GLU A 77 -64.91 -18.31 11.37
CA GLU A 77 -63.45 -18.15 11.21
C GLU A 77 -62.70 -18.45 12.52
N LYS A 78 -63.28 -18.10 13.67
CA LYS A 78 -62.71 -18.39 14.99
C LYS A 78 -62.81 -19.87 15.35
N GLU A 79 -63.98 -20.49 15.13
CA GLU A 79 -64.20 -21.94 15.30
C GLU A 79 -63.21 -22.75 14.44
N VAL A 80 -63.00 -22.30 13.20
CA VAL A 80 -62.02 -22.85 12.28
C VAL A 80 -60.60 -22.66 12.81
N LEU A 81 -60.17 -21.44 13.16
CA LEU A 81 -58.81 -21.18 13.65
C LEU A 81 -58.48 -21.99 14.92
N ASP A 82 -59.45 -22.19 15.80
CA ASP A 82 -59.31 -23.02 17.00
C ASP A 82 -59.16 -24.51 16.64
N LEU A 83 -59.96 -25.03 15.71
CA LEU A 83 -59.77 -26.38 15.16
C LEU A 83 -58.40 -26.52 14.48
N LEU A 84 -58.03 -25.58 13.61
CA LEU A 84 -56.77 -25.57 12.88
C LEU A 84 -55.61 -25.67 13.87
N ASN A 85 -55.58 -24.84 14.91
CA ASN A 85 -54.51 -24.87 15.91
C ASN A 85 -54.45 -26.16 16.74
N SER A 86 -55.56 -26.90 16.87
CA SER A 86 -55.62 -28.18 17.60
C SER A 86 -55.14 -29.40 16.80
N LEU A 87 -54.96 -29.29 15.48
CA LEU A 87 -54.58 -30.43 14.62
C LEU A 87 -53.07 -30.70 14.64
N PRO A 88 -52.62 -31.98 14.79
CA PRO A 88 -51.20 -32.34 14.72
C PRO A 88 -50.61 -32.14 13.32
N LEU A 89 -49.28 -32.04 13.17
CA LEU A 89 -48.63 -31.82 11.86
C LEU A 89 -48.84 -32.98 10.88
N HIS A 90 -48.86 -34.20 11.41
CA HIS A 90 -48.91 -35.41 10.61
C HIS A 90 -50.28 -36.07 10.75
N THR A 91 -51.29 -35.45 10.15
CA THR A 91 -52.63 -36.04 10.08
C THR A 91 -52.73 -36.99 8.89
N GLN A 92 -52.92 -38.28 9.15
CA GLN A 92 -53.22 -39.28 8.10
C GLN A 92 -54.60 -39.07 7.46
N GLN A 93 -55.43 -38.23 8.06
CA GLN A 93 -56.79 -37.95 7.61
C GLN A 93 -56.78 -36.84 6.55
N SER A 94 -57.31 -37.14 5.36
CA SER A 94 -57.32 -36.22 4.22
C SER A 94 -58.26 -35.01 4.40
N TYR A 95 -59.21 -35.09 5.33
CA TYR A 95 -60.16 -34.01 5.64
C TYR A 95 -60.79 -34.18 7.04
N TYR A 96 -61.30 -33.07 7.56
CA TYR A 96 -62.03 -32.92 8.83
C TYR A 96 -63.39 -32.30 8.54
N VAL A 97 -64.41 -32.68 9.31
CA VAL A 97 -65.76 -32.11 9.20
C VAL A 97 -66.12 -31.51 10.55
N THR A 98 -66.44 -30.23 10.57
CA THR A 98 -66.99 -29.49 11.72
C THR A 98 -68.47 -29.20 11.51
N ASP A 99 -69.09 -28.52 12.47
CA ASP A 99 -70.47 -28.07 12.36
C ASP A 99 -70.63 -27.07 11.21
N SER A 100 -69.65 -26.16 11.06
CA SER A 100 -69.70 -25.06 10.09
C SER A 100 -68.89 -25.31 8.80
N TYR A 101 -67.81 -26.10 8.83
CA TYR A 101 -66.86 -26.26 7.71
C TYR A 101 -66.42 -27.70 7.44
N ILE A 102 -66.09 -27.99 6.18
CA ILE A 102 -65.27 -29.14 5.77
C ILE A 102 -63.85 -28.64 5.52
N VAL A 103 -62.87 -29.15 6.26
CA VAL A 103 -61.46 -28.72 6.20
C VAL A 103 -60.60 -29.83 5.61
N MET A 104 -60.06 -29.64 4.41
CA MET A 104 -59.14 -30.57 3.77
C MET A 104 -57.70 -30.32 4.22
N ALA A 105 -56.99 -31.41 4.53
CA ALA A 105 -55.57 -31.37 4.83
C ALA A 105 -54.74 -31.60 3.56
N LEU A 106 -53.92 -30.60 3.21
CA LEU A 106 -53.14 -30.55 1.98
C LEU A 106 -51.66 -30.40 2.35
N THR A 107 -50.88 -31.48 2.24
CA THR A 107 -49.43 -31.42 2.48
C THR A 107 -48.67 -31.12 1.19
N ILE A 108 -47.85 -30.07 1.19
CA ILE A 108 -47.00 -29.63 0.08
C ILE A 108 -45.56 -29.58 0.59
N GLU A 109 -44.75 -30.58 0.24
CA GLU A 109 -43.37 -30.73 0.75
C GLU A 109 -43.32 -30.67 2.29
N HIS A 110 -42.73 -29.62 2.86
CA HIS A 110 -42.63 -29.38 4.31
C HIS A 110 -43.75 -28.47 4.86
N TYR A 111 -44.67 -28.02 4.01
CA TYR A 111 -45.76 -27.12 4.39
C TYR A 111 -47.07 -27.88 4.52
N HIS A 112 -47.77 -27.65 5.64
CA HIS A 112 -49.11 -28.16 5.87
C HIS A 112 -50.11 -27.05 5.56
N CYS A 113 -50.80 -27.18 4.43
CA CYS A 113 -51.88 -26.30 4.02
C CYS A 113 -53.21 -26.91 4.45
N LEU A 114 -54.09 -26.12 5.05
CA LEU A 114 -55.46 -26.50 5.33
C LEU A 114 -56.38 -25.63 4.47
N PHE A 115 -57.28 -26.28 3.75
CA PHE A 115 -58.26 -25.62 2.91
C PHE A 115 -59.66 -25.96 3.41
N GLY A 116 -60.38 -24.97 3.92
CA GLY A 116 -61.74 -25.18 4.42
C GLY A 116 -62.81 -24.52 3.58
N ILE A 117 -63.97 -25.16 3.56
CA ILE A 117 -65.16 -24.73 2.81
C ILE A 117 -66.38 -24.85 3.72
N GLU A 118 -67.23 -23.83 3.71
CA GLU A 118 -68.43 -23.81 4.54
C GLU A 118 -69.44 -24.89 4.13
N ARG A 119 -70.07 -25.50 5.12
CA ARG A 119 -70.96 -26.65 4.99
C ARG A 119 -72.38 -26.23 4.57
N THR A 120 -72.52 -25.57 3.44
CA THR A 120 -73.83 -25.24 2.85
C THR A 120 -74.13 -26.14 1.65
N ASN A 121 -75.29 -26.82 1.64
CA ASN A 121 -75.83 -27.68 0.56
C ASN A 121 -75.02 -28.92 0.11
N LEU A 122 -73.83 -29.17 0.65
CA LEU A 122 -72.97 -30.35 0.33
C LEU A 122 -73.54 -31.73 0.75
N VAL A 123 -74.76 -31.79 1.33
CA VAL A 123 -75.25 -32.95 2.13
C VAL A 123 -76.08 -33.96 1.34
N LYS A 124 -76.42 -33.75 0.06
CA LYS A 124 -77.16 -34.77 -0.72
C LYS A 124 -76.23 -35.60 -1.61
N GLY A 125 -75.43 -36.48 -0.97
CA GLY A 125 -74.88 -37.67 -1.63
C GLY A 125 -73.36 -37.79 -1.83
N ASN A 126 -72.51 -37.23 -0.96
CA ASN A 126 -71.06 -37.31 -1.14
C ASN A 126 -70.40 -38.50 -0.43
N SER A 127 -69.68 -39.32 -1.21
CA SER A 127 -68.84 -40.43 -0.76
C SER A 127 -67.46 -39.90 -0.33
N ASN A 128 -66.83 -40.57 0.64
CA ASN A 128 -65.44 -40.26 1.07
C ASN A 128 -64.45 -40.20 -0.10
N SER A 129 -64.73 -40.90 -1.21
CA SER A 129 -63.91 -40.90 -2.41
C SER A 129 -63.93 -39.56 -3.16
N PHE A 130 -65.05 -38.83 -3.19
CA PHE A 130 -65.14 -37.53 -3.85
C PHE A 130 -64.27 -36.47 -3.16
N LEU A 131 -64.37 -36.34 -1.84
CA LEU A 131 -63.56 -35.39 -1.06
C LEU A 131 -62.06 -35.70 -1.12
N THR A 132 -61.71 -37.00 -1.17
CA THR A 132 -60.32 -37.44 -1.32
C THR A 132 -59.77 -37.10 -2.72
N GLU A 133 -60.59 -37.18 -3.77
CA GLU A 133 -60.14 -36.80 -5.11
C GLU A 133 -60.07 -35.28 -5.27
N LEU A 134 -61.00 -34.54 -4.66
CA LEU A 134 -60.98 -33.07 -4.58
C LEU A 134 -59.70 -32.56 -3.93
N SER A 135 -59.30 -33.14 -2.78
CA SER A 135 -58.07 -32.75 -2.08
C SER A 135 -56.82 -33.04 -2.93
N LYS A 136 -56.77 -34.17 -3.64
CA LYS A 136 -55.66 -34.49 -4.57
C LYS A 136 -55.51 -33.45 -5.67
N GLN A 137 -56.61 -33.01 -6.29
CA GLN A 137 -56.56 -31.98 -7.34
C GLN A 137 -56.07 -30.63 -6.78
N CYS A 138 -56.52 -30.26 -5.57
CA CYS A 138 -56.05 -29.06 -4.88
C CYS A 138 -54.55 -29.12 -4.55
N ILE A 139 -54.06 -30.26 -4.04
CA ILE A 139 -52.61 -30.48 -3.79
C ILE A 139 -51.82 -30.35 -5.09
N ALA A 140 -52.28 -30.96 -6.19
CA ALA A 140 -51.60 -30.92 -7.47
C ALA A 140 -51.50 -29.49 -8.03
N PHE A 141 -52.56 -28.69 -7.90
CA PHE A 141 -52.56 -27.29 -8.30
C PHE A 141 -51.60 -26.46 -7.43
N LEU A 142 -51.70 -26.56 -6.10
CA LEU A 142 -50.86 -25.80 -5.18
C LEU A 142 -49.37 -26.12 -5.36
N LYS A 143 -49.01 -27.38 -5.62
CA LYS A 143 -47.64 -27.77 -5.98
C LYS A 143 -47.13 -27.04 -7.23
N LYS A 144 -47.95 -26.92 -8.27
CA LYS A 144 -47.58 -26.20 -9.50
C LYS A 144 -47.42 -24.71 -9.28
N VAL A 145 -48.37 -24.08 -8.58
CA VAL A 145 -48.32 -22.64 -8.26
C VAL A 145 -47.09 -22.32 -7.41
N TYR A 146 -46.81 -23.14 -6.40
CA TYR A 146 -45.64 -22.98 -5.55
C TYR A 146 -44.33 -23.13 -6.33
N ALA A 147 -44.21 -24.14 -7.20
CA ALA A 147 -43.02 -24.33 -8.04
C ALA A 147 -42.79 -23.15 -9.01
N HIS A 148 -43.86 -22.63 -9.62
CA HIS A 148 -43.79 -21.47 -10.51
C HIS A 148 -43.38 -20.20 -9.75
N TYR A 149 -43.93 -19.99 -8.56
CA TYR A 149 -43.57 -18.87 -7.69
C TYR A 149 -42.10 -18.91 -7.25
N GLN A 150 -41.61 -20.08 -6.82
CA GLN A 150 -40.18 -20.27 -6.47
C GLN A 150 -39.27 -19.98 -7.66
N THR A 151 -39.62 -20.48 -8.86
CA THR A 151 -38.86 -20.21 -10.09
C THR A 151 -38.80 -18.71 -10.42
N SER A 152 -39.89 -17.99 -10.18
CA SER A 152 -39.97 -16.54 -10.43
C SER A 152 -39.12 -15.74 -9.44
N ILE A 153 -39.14 -16.12 -8.16
CA ILE A 153 -38.25 -15.55 -7.14
C ILE A 153 -36.79 -15.82 -7.52
N ASP A 154 -36.45 -17.06 -7.81
CA ASP A 154 -35.07 -17.43 -8.13
C ASP A 154 -34.56 -16.67 -9.37
N LYS A 155 -35.37 -16.53 -10.43
CA LYS A 155 -35.03 -15.68 -11.59
C LYS A 155 -34.72 -14.23 -11.21
N ALA A 156 -35.52 -13.62 -10.34
CA ALA A 156 -35.28 -12.27 -9.85
C ALA A 156 -33.97 -12.19 -9.05
N ARG A 157 -33.71 -13.17 -8.16
CA ARG A 157 -32.47 -13.27 -7.39
C ARG A 157 -31.25 -13.39 -8.29
N TYR A 158 -31.28 -14.27 -9.29
CA TYR A 158 -30.18 -14.46 -10.24
C TYR A 158 -29.92 -13.22 -11.11
N LYS A 159 -30.96 -12.46 -11.46
CA LYS A 159 -30.81 -11.19 -12.17
C LYS A 159 -30.07 -10.16 -11.32
N GLU A 160 -30.45 -10.00 -10.05
CA GLU A 160 -29.75 -9.12 -9.11
C GLU A 160 -28.29 -9.53 -8.92
N LEU A 161 -28.02 -10.83 -8.76
CA LEU A 161 -26.65 -11.35 -8.63
C LEU A 161 -25.80 -11.05 -9.88
N TYR A 162 -26.40 -11.15 -11.08
CA TYR A 162 -25.72 -10.81 -12.32
C TYR A 162 -25.37 -9.32 -12.40
N GLU A 163 -26.32 -8.43 -12.11
CA GLU A 163 -26.09 -6.98 -12.09
C GLU A 163 -25.03 -6.58 -11.04
N LEU A 164 -25.05 -7.25 -9.88
CA LEU A 164 -24.08 -7.07 -8.81
C LEU A 164 -22.68 -7.53 -9.24
N THR A 165 -22.58 -8.68 -9.92
CA THR A 165 -21.31 -9.18 -10.47
C THR A 165 -20.73 -8.22 -11.51
N GLU A 166 -21.56 -7.69 -12.42
CA GLU A 166 -21.13 -6.67 -13.38
C GLU A 166 -20.63 -5.40 -12.69
N ALA A 167 -21.38 -4.90 -11.70
CA ALA A 167 -21.01 -3.71 -10.94
C ALA A 167 -19.68 -3.89 -10.20
N PHE A 168 -19.46 -5.06 -9.60
CA PHE A 168 -18.23 -5.37 -8.86
C PHE A 168 -17.02 -5.53 -9.78
N ASN A 169 -17.21 -6.14 -10.95
CA ASN A 169 -16.14 -6.24 -11.93
C ASN A 169 -15.67 -4.87 -12.46
N ARG A 170 -16.55 -3.85 -12.43
CA ARG A 170 -16.22 -2.48 -12.85
C ARG A 170 -15.73 -1.59 -11.71
N SER A 171 -16.04 -1.93 -10.46
CA SER A 171 -15.60 -1.15 -9.29
C SER A 171 -14.18 -1.53 -8.85
N MET A 172 -13.44 -0.53 -8.38
CA MET A 172 -12.17 -0.69 -7.65
C MET A 172 -12.23 -0.10 -6.23
N ASN A 173 -13.44 0.19 -5.73
CA ASN A 173 -13.65 0.81 -4.43
C ASN A 173 -14.29 -0.20 -3.47
N MET A 174 -13.59 -0.52 -2.38
CA MET A 174 -14.01 -1.47 -1.35
C MET A 174 -15.28 -1.01 -0.65
N ASP A 175 -15.35 0.26 -0.24
CA ASP A 175 -16.51 0.84 0.43
C ASP A 175 -17.75 0.71 -0.45
N TYR A 176 -17.65 1.09 -1.74
CA TYR A 176 -18.77 0.96 -2.69
C TYR A 176 -19.26 -0.49 -2.83
N ILE A 177 -18.36 -1.46 -2.88
CA ILE A 177 -18.72 -2.89 -2.96
C ILE A 177 -19.52 -3.26 -1.71
N LEU A 178 -19.01 -2.97 -0.52
CA LEU A 178 -19.66 -3.31 0.75
C LEU A 178 -21.02 -2.61 0.91
N GLU A 179 -21.11 -1.31 0.56
CA GLU A 179 -22.36 -0.54 0.55
C GLU A 179 -23.41 -1.18 -0.38
N LYS A 180 -22.98 -1.60 -1.57
CA LYS A 180 -23.86 -2.20 -2.56
C LYS A 180 -24.34 -3.59 -2.11
N VAL A 181 -23.50 -4.40 -1.46
CA VAL A 181 -23.91 -5.68 -0.87
C VAL A 181 -25.02 -5.48 0.16
N ILE A 182 -24.83 -4.55 1.11
CA ILE A 182 -25.84 -4.26 2.14
C ILE A 182 -27.15 -3.80 1.50
N SER A 183 -27.09 -2.88 0.53
CA SER A 183 -28.29 -2.39 -0.17
C SER A 183 -29.06 -3.51 -0.89
N VAL A 184 -28.36 -4.46 -1.53
CA VAL A 184 -29.01 -5.60 -2.20
C VAL A 184 -29.58 -6.58 -1.18
N LEU A 185 -28.86 -6.88 -0.09
CA LEU A 185 -29.36 -7.74 0.98
C LEU A 185 -30.61 -7.16 1.64
N GLU A 186 -30.68 -5.84 1.85
CA GLU A 186 -31.87 -5.17 2.37
C GLU A 186 -33.07 -5.28 1.42
N GLY A 187 -32.84 -5.15 0.12
CA GLY A 187 -33.90 -5.30 -0.89
C GLY A 187 -34.41 -6.74 -1.01
N MET A 188 -33.50 -7.72 -0.99
CA MET A 188 -33.82 -9.13 -1.19
C MET A 188 -34.31 -9.84 0.07
N TYR A 189 -33.77 -9.45 1.22
CA TYR A 189 -34.01 -10.04 2.53
C TYR A 189 -34.35 -8.96 3.58
N PRO A 190 -35.43 -8.17 3.39
CA PRO A 190 -35.77 -7.04 4.26
C PRO A 190 -36.15 -7.47 5.68
N THR A 191 -36.52 -8.73 5.89
CA THR A 191 -36.86 -9.27 7.21
C THR A 191 -35.65 -9.66 8.05
N TYR A 192 -34.45 -9.56 7.49
CA TYR A 192 -33.19 -9.93 8.13
C TYR A 192 -32.42 -8.68 8.51
N GLN A 193 -31.75 -8.70 9.65
CA GLN A 193 -30.70 -7.74 9.97
C GLN A 193 -29.39 -8.21 9.34
N HIS A 194 -28.72 -7.29 8.64
CA HIS A 194 -27.48 -7.55 7.92
C HIS A 194 -26.36 -6.71 8.52
N LYS A 195 -25.24 -7.36 8.85
CA LYS A 195 -24.01 -6.70 9.29
C LYS A 195 -22.81 -7.34 8.61
N ILE A 196 -21.81 -6.56 8.23
CA ILE A 196 -20.54 -7.07 7.70
C ILE A 196 -19.42 -6.58 8.61
N TYR A 197 -18.61 -7.51 9.10
CA TYR A 197 -17.40 -7.18 9.83
C TYR A 197 -16.21 -7.28 8.89
N VAL A 198 -15.37 -6.24 8.82
CA VAL A 198 -14.22 -6.16 7.91
C VAL A 198 -12.92 -5.97 8.68
N ALA A 199 -11.83 -6.55 8.15
CA ALA A 199 -10.48 -6.41 8.73
C ALA A 199 -9.80 -5.07 8.39
N HIS A 200 -10.49 -4.17 7.68
CA HIS A 200 -9.97 -2.87 7.23
C HIS A 200 -10.89 -1.75 7.71
N ASP A 201 -10.34 -0.53 7.81
CA ASP A 201 -11.10 0.65 8.20
C ASP A 201 -12.15 1.02 7.13
N TYR A 202 -13.42 1.04 7.54
CA TYR A 202 -14.53 1.51 6.71
C TYR A 202 -14.94 2.94 7.10
N ARG A 203 -15.10 3.83 6.11
CA ARG A 203 -15.48 5.24 6.31
C ARG A 203 -16.70 5.69 5.51
N GLY A 204 -17.46 4.73 4.99
CA GLY A 204 -18.63 5.00 4.15
C GLY A 204 -19.90 5.32 4.94
N ARG A 205 -21.05 5.22 4.27
CA ARG A 205 -22.36 5.66 4.80
C ARG A 205 -23.01 4.67 5.78
N TYR A 206 -22.70 3.39 5.72
CA TYR A 206 -23.35 2.33 6.52
C TYR A 206 -22.52 1.94 7.75
N ILE A 207 -22.08 2.91 8.55
CA ILE A 207 -21.15 2.71 9.68
C ILE A 207 -21.77 1.81 10.79
N ASP A 208 -23.10 1.77 10.87
CA ASP A 208 -23.86 0.93 11.80
C ASP A 208 -23.98 -0.54 11.34
N LYS A 209 -23.69 -0.82 10.06
CA LYS A 209 -23.81 -2.15 9.46
C LYS A 209 -22.48 -2.72 8.98
N ILE A 210 -21.52 -1.87 8.61
CA ILE A 210 -20.16 -2.27 8.25
C ILE A 210 -19.25 -1.87 9.39
N LEU A 211 -18.79 -2.87 10.13
CA LEU A 211 -18.10 -2.71 11.41
C LEU A 211 -16.67 -3.24 11.32
N PRO A 212 -15.71 -2.68 12.07
CA PRO A 212 -14.38 -3.26 12.16
C PRO A 212 -14.45 -4.59 12.91
N LEU A 213 -13.65 -5.56 12.44
CA LEU A 213 -13.46 -6.84 13.13
C LEU A 213 -12.76 -6.58 14.48
N SER A 214 -13.38 -6.96 15.59
CA SER A 214 -12.78 -6.85 16.92
C SER A 214 -12.14 -8.16 17.34
N TYR A 215 -10.91 -8.10 17.86
CA TYR A 215 -10.20 -9.27 18.39
C TYR A 215 -10.84 -9.86 19.66
N ASP A 216 -11.70 -9.11 20.33
CA ASP A 216 -12.35 -9.54 21.57
C ASP A 216 -13.51 -10.52 21.33
N ASP A 217 -14.05 -10.57 20.10
CA ASP A 217 -15.14 -11.48 19.74
C ASP A 217 -14.58 -12.81 19.23
N GLN A 218 -14.39 -13.76 20.14
CA GLN A 218 -13.80 -15.06 19.83
C GLN A 218 -14.62 -15.88 18.82
N GLU A 219 -15.94 -15.73 18.79
CA GLU A 219 -16.82 -16.46 17.87
C GLU A 219 -16.63 -15.95 16.43
N LEU A 220 -16.66 -14.62 16.26
CA LEU A 220 -16.41 -13.97 14.97
C LEU A 220 -14.99 -14.22 14.45
N MET A 221 -13.99 -14.16 15.34
CA MET A 221 -12.59 -14.42 14.97
C MET A 221 -12.38 -15.88 14.53
N ASN A 222 -13.01 -16.84 15.22
CA ASN A 222 -12.93 -18.25 14.82
C ASN A 222 -13.48 -18.44 13.40
N ILE A 223 -14.65 -17.87 13.10
CA ILE A 223 -15.29 -17.98 11.78
C ILE A 223 -14.46 -17.29 10.69
N TYR A 224 -13.88 -16.13 10.99
CA TYR A 224 -12.99 -15.43 10.07
C TYR A 224 -11.75 -16.27 9.70
N VAL A 225 -11.18 -16.98 10.68
CA VAL A 225 -9.99 -17.82 10.50
C VAL A 225 -10.32 -19.15 9.83
N THR A 226 -11.42 -19.80 10.19
CA THR A 226 -11.82 -21.09 9.59
C THR A 226 -12.30 -20.94 8.15
N GLY A 227 -12.94 -19.80 7.83
CA GLY A 227 -13.48 -19.54 6.49
C GLY A 227 -14.69 -20.40 6.14
N GLU A 228 -15.30 -21.09 7.12
CA GLU A 228 -16.49 -21.91 6.91
C GLU A 228 -17.77 -21.16 7.26
N VAL A 229 -18.84 -21.39 6.49
CA VAL A 229 -20.17 -20.84 6.78
C VAL A 229 -20.76 -21.58 7.97
N ASP A 230 -21.14 -20.84 9.01
CA ASP A 230 -21.76 -21.40 10.22
C ASP A 230 -23.19 -20.87 10.40
N VAL A 231 -24.08 -21.72 10.92
CA VAL A 231 -25.49 -21.38 11.16
C VAL A 231 -25.82 -21.72 12.60
N VAL A 232 -26.00 -20.70 13.43
CA VAL A 232 -26.24 -20.84 14.86
C VAL A 232 -27.70 -20.51 15.18
N SER A 233 -28.37 -21.42 15.91
CA SER A 233 -29.71 -21.19 16.45
C SER A 233 -29.62 -20.31 17.69
N THR A 234 -30.47 -19.28 17.81
CA THR A 234 -30.53 -18.45 19.03
C THR A 234 -31.62 -18.97 19.98
N ASP A 235 -31.41 -18.85 21.28
CA ASP A 235 -32.08 -19.57 22.37
C ASP A 235 -33.60 -19.34 22.54
N SER A 236 -34.32 -18.70 21.61
CA SER A 236 -35.79 -18.63 21.76
C SER A 236 -36.67 -18.37 20.54
N THR A 237 -36.18 -18.12 19.31
CA THR A 237 -37.04 -18.05 18.08
C THR A 237 -36.29 -17.59 16.82
N GLY A 238 -35.04 -17.14 16.91
CA GLY A 238 -34.27 -16.65 15.78
C GLY A 238 -33.12 -17.56 15.37
N PHE A 239 -32.50 -17.26 14.23
CA PHE A 239 -31.26 -17.89 13.79
C PHE A 239 -30.33 -16.82 13.22
N LYS A 240 -29.03 -17.10 13.30
CA LYS A 240 -27.94 -16.24 12.85
C LYS A 240 -27.05 -17.02 11.90
N VAL A 241 -26.84 -16.47 10.71
CA VAL A 241 -25.95 -17.05 9.69
C VAL A 241 -24.67 -16.24 9.68
N TYR A 242 -23.55 -16.91 9.86
CA TYR A 242 -22.22 -16.35 9.69
C TYR A 242 -21.62 -16.83 8.38
N ALA A 243 -21.19 -15.86 7.60
CA ALA A 243 -20.85 -16.03 6.20
C ALA A 243 -19.50 -15.35 5.93
N PRO A 244 -18.37 -16.05 6.09
CA PRO A 244 -17.07 -15.47 5.86
C PRO A 244 -16.89 -15.14 4.36
N LEU A 245 -16.37 -13.95 4.09
CA LEU A 245 -16.04 -13.46 2.75
C LEU A 245 -14.67 -14.00 2.36
N VAL A 246 -14.61 -15.29 2.02
CA VAL A 246 -13.36 -15.99 1.68
C VAL A 246 -13.06 -15.87 0.18
N GLY A 247 -11.93 -15.27 -0.16
CA GLY A 247 -11.34 -15.34 -1.50
C GLY A 247 -10.16 -16.32 -1.56
N SER A 248 -9.44 -16.33 -2.66
CA SER A 248 -8.37 -17.32 -2.88
C SER A 248 -7.14 -17.09 -1.98
N GLN A 249 -6.88 -15.84 -1.60
CA GLN A 249 -5.71 -15.44 -0.79
C GLN A 249 -6.03 -15.18 0.69
N GLY A 250 -7.28 -15.33 1.13
CA GLY A 250 -7.68 -15.15 2.53
C GLY A 250 -9.12 -14.72 2.72
N THR A 251 -9.48 -14.48 3.99
CA THR A 251 -10.80 -13.97 4.38
C THR A 251 -10.76 -12.44 4.48
N TYR A 252 -11.75 -11.76 3.91
CA TYR A 252 -11.81 -10.29 3.85
C TYR A 252 -12.78 -9.67 4.86
N GLY A 253 -13.65 -10.50 5.44
CA GLY A 253 -14.63 -10.11 6.43
C GLY A 253 -15.62 -11.24 6.73
N VAL A 254 -16.62 -10.95 7.56
CA VAL A 254 -17.69 -11.89 7.92
C VAL A 254 -19.04 -11.17 7.77
N LEU A 255 -19.89 -11.68 6.89
CA LEU A 255 -21.30 -11.28 6.80
C LEU A 255 -22.10 -12.01 7.87
N ILE A 256 -22.92 -11.27 8.60
CA ILE A 256 -23.88 -11.77 9.57
C ILE A 256 -25.28 -11.45 9.08
N MET A 257 -26.12 -12.46 9.00
CA MET A 257 -27.56 -12.29 8.78
C MET A 257 -28.35 -12.88 9.95
N GLU A 258 -29.16 -12.05 10.59
CA GLU A 258 -29.95 -12.44 11.76
C GLU A 258 -31.44 -12.21 11.50
N LYS A 259 -32.27 -13.13 11.98
CA LYS A 259 -33.72 -12.97 11.94
C LYS A 259 -34.34 -13.27 13.30
N SER A 260 -35.11 -12.32 13.83
CA SER A 260 -35.78 -12.42 15.13
C SER A 260 -37.09 -13.22 15.11
N THR A 261 -37.44 -13.83 13.97
CA THR A 261 -38.64 -14.67 13.83
C THR A 261 -38.29 -15.99 13.14
N PRO A 262 -38.88 -17.12 13.57
CA PRO A 262 -38.54 -18.42 13.04
C PRO A 262 -39.16 -18.57 11.66
N SER A 263 -38.31 -18.58 10.63
CA SER A 263 -38.68 -18.97 9.28
C SER A 263 -37.58 -19.88 8.74
N PHE A 264 -37.96 -20.99 8.12
CA PHE A 264 -36.99 -21.83 7.42
C PHE A 264 -36.43 -21.08 6.22
N PHE A 265 -35.12 -21.16 5.99
CA PHE A 265 -34.58 -20.83 4.67
C PHE A 265 -35.13 -21.83 3.66
N SER A 266 -35.55 -21.36 2.48
CA SER A 266 -35.82 -22.28 1.38
C SER A 266 -34.53 -23.01 0.98
N HIS A 267 -34.65 -24.20 0.41
CA HIS A 267 -33.49 -24.92 -0.15
C HIS A 267 -32.72 -24.10 -1.21
N SER A 268 -33.32 -23.04 -1.78
CA SER A 268 -32.69 -22.13 -2.75
C SER A 268 -31.97 -20.93 -2.14
N GLU A 269 -32.23 -20.56 -0.88
CA GLU A 269 -31.65 -19.36 -0.27
C GLU A 269 -30.18 -19.53 0.14
N ILE A 270 -29.84 -20.66 0.77
CA ILE A 270 -28.45 -20.92 1.19
C ILE A 270 -27.48 -20.98 -0.01
N PRO A 271 -27.78 -21.69 -1.11
CA PRO A 271 -26.93 -21.67 -2.31
C PRO A 271 -26.74 -20.25 -2.88
N PHE A 272 -27.80 -19.44 -2.89
CA PHE A 272 -27.73 -18.07 -3.36
C PHE A 272 -26.83 -17.20 -2.47
N ILE A 273 -27.01 -17.28 -1.15
CA ILE A 273 -26.18 -16.57 -0.17
C ILE A 273 -24.71 -16.94 -0.36
N LYS A 274 -24.40 -18.23 -0.54
CA LYS A 274 -23.04 -18.71 -0.84
C LYS A 274 -22.48 -18.11 -2.13
N GLN A 275 -23.28 -18.00 -3.19
CA GLN A 275 -22.86 -17.34 -4.43
C GLN A 275 -22.62 -15.83 -4.23
N LEU A 276 -23.51 -15.14 -3.53
CA LEU A 276 -23.35 -13.71 -3.22
C LEU A 276 -22.06 -13.45 -2.42
N ILE A 277 -21.80 -14.28 -1.40
CA ILE A 277 -20.57 -14.25 -0.60
C ILE A 277 -19.35 -14.46 -1.50
N SER A 278 -19.38 -15.47 -2.37
CA SER A 278 -18.27 -15.78 -3.27
C SER A 278 -17.97 -14.64 -4.27
N VAL A 279 -19.01 -14.07 -4.87
CA VAL A 279 -18.87 -12.91 -5.78
C VAL A 279 -18.34 -11.69 -5.04
N THR A 280 -18.84 -11.44 -3.83
CA THR A 280 -18.38 -10.34 -2.98
C THR A 280 -16.92 -10.51 -2.58
N ALA A 281 -16.55 -11.71 -2.12
CA ALA A 281 -15.19 -12.01 -1.69
C ALA A 281 -14.19 -11.88 -2.84
N GLY A 282 -14.52 -12.39 -4.03
CA GLY A 282 -13.68 -12.23 -5.22
C GLY A 282 -13.51 -10.76 -5.64
N ALA A 283 -14.55 -9.93 -5.48
CA ALA A 283 -14.47 -8.50 -5.75
C ALA A 283 -13.58 -7.77 -4.74
N LEU A 284 -13.73 -8.05 -3.44
CA LEU A 284 -12.90 -7.49 -2.37
C LEU A 284 -11.43 -7.91 -2.53
N GLU A 285 -11.18 -9.18 -2.86
CA GLU A 285 -9.86 -9.72 -3.17
C GLU A 285 -9.19 -8.94 -4.30
N LYS A 286 -9.90 -8.73 -5.42
CA LYS A 286 -9.40 -7.96 -6.56
C LYS A 286 -9.02 -6.54 -6.16
N VAL A 287 -9.86 -5.85 -5.37
CA VAL A 287 -9.56 -4.50 -4.89
C VAL A 287 -8.32 -4.49 -4.01
N GLN A 288 -8.20 -5.44 -3.08
CA GLN A 288 -7.05 -5.51 -2.18
C GLN A 288 -5.75 -5.87 -2.92
N LEU A 289 -5.81 -6.79 -3.89
CA LEU A 289 -4.68 -7.11 -4.76
C LEU A 289 -4.25 -5.90 -5.59
N TYR A 290 -5.19 -5.10 -6.10
CA TYR A 290 -4.89 -3.87 -6.83
C TYR A 290 -4.23 -2.83 -5.93
N VAL A 291 -4.77 -2.57 -4.73
CA VAL A 291 -4.16 -1.64 -3.75
C VAL A 291 -2.74 -2.08 -3.39
N ARG A 292 -2.55 -3.38 -3.11
CA ARG A 292 -1.22 -3.95 -2.84
C ARG A 292 -0.28 -3.81 -4.05
N SER A 293 -0.77 -4.04 -5.26
CA SER A 293 0.00 -3.87 -6.50
C SER A 293 0.41 -2.40 -6.73
N GLN A 294 -0.48 -1.44 -6.48
CA GLN A 294 -0.16 -0.01 -6.58
C GLN A 294 0.88 0.41 -5.53
N LYS A 295 0.77 -0.09 -4.29
CA LYS A 295 1.79 0.12 -3.25
C LYS A 295 3.14 -0.40 -3.72
N ASN A 296 3.20 -1.67 -4.16
CA ASN A 296 4.44 -2.27 -4.70
C ASN A 296 5.02 -1.49 -5.89
N LEU A 297 4.18 -0.99 -6.81
CA LEU A 297 4.64 -0.17 -7.94
C LEU A 297 5.23 1.17 -7.48
N THR A 298 4.63 1.79 -6.47
CA THR A 298 5.10 3.05 -5.89
C THR A 298 6.45 2.83 -5.20
N ASP A 299 6.56 1.75 -4.43
CA ASP A 299 7.79 1.34 -3.74
C ASP A 299 8.92 1.06 -4.75
N LEU A 300 8.64 0.31 -5.82
CA LEU A 300 9.61 0.03 -6.88
C LEU A 300 10.04 1.28 -7.67
N LYS A 301 9.14 2.23 -7.90
CA LYS A 301 9.49 3.52 -8.52
C LYS A 301 10.44 4.31 -7.63
N LEU A 302 10.14 4.39 -6.33
CA LEU A 302 10.99 5.05 -5.35
C LEU A 302 12.40 4.44 -5.33
N ILE A 303 12.50 3.11 -5.30
CA ILE A 303 13.78 2.38 -5.35
C ILE A 303 14.53 2.73 -6.66
N ASN A 304 13.90 2.55 -7.82
CA ASN A 304 14.55 2.76 -9.12
C ASN A 304 14.98 4.21 -9.35
N GLU A 305 14.16 5.19 -8.99
CA GLU A 305 14.51 6.61 -9.12
C GLU A 305 15.68 6.97 -8.20
N THR A 306 15.70 6.42 -6.99
CA THR A 306 16.81 6.61 -6.04
C THR A 306 18.11 6.00 -6.58
N SER A 307 18.08 4.75 -7.04
CA SER A 307 19.24 4.10 -7.65
C SER A 307 19.70 4.78 -8.94
N ARG A 308 18.77 5.27 -9.80
CA ARG A 308 19.15 5.96 -11.03
C ARG A 308 19.86 7.27 -10.73
N HIS A 309 19.30 8.08 -9.82
CA HIS A 309 19.86 9.37 -9.45
C HIS A 309 21.25 9.24 -8.81
N LEU A 310 21.50 8.18 -8.02
CA LEU A 310 22.84 7.88 -7.49
C LEU A 310 23.85 7.45 -8.57
N ASN A 311 23.37 6.83 -9.66
CA ASN A 311 24.21 6.39 -10.77
C ASN A 311 24.47 7.49 -11.81
N GLU A 312 23.71 8.58 -11.79
CA GLU A 312 24.02 9.80 -12.53
C GLU A 312 25.37 10.36 -12.01
N LYS A 313 26.16 11.05 -12.87
CA LYS A 313 27.51 11.54 -12.52
C LYS A 313 27.46 12.71 -11.51
N LEU A 314 27.02 12.43 -10.29
CA LEU A 314 27.01 13.34 -9.16
C LEU A 314 28.25 13.08 -8.30
N ASN A 315 28.74 14.12 -7.64
CA ASN A 315 29.74 13.93 -6.59
C ASN A 315 29.08 13.17 -5.41
N LEU A 316 29.90 12.48 -4.61
CA LEU A 316 29.42 11.64 -3.50
C LEU A 316 28.51 12.41 -2.52
N HIS A 317 28.84 13.68 -2.28
CA HIS A 317 28.09 14.58 -1.41
C HIS A 317 26.64 14.79 -1.87
N ASP A 318 26.43 15.12 -3.14
CA ASP A 318 25.12 15.42 -3.71
C ASP A 318 24.25 14.15 -3.78
N GLY A 319 24.87 12.99 -4.03
CA GLY A 319 24.20 11.69 -3.99
C GLY A 319 23.67 11.35 -2.60
N ILE A 320 24.49 11.51 -1.56
CA ILE A 320 24.11 11.27 -0.16
C ILE A 320 23.02 12.23 0.29
N HIS A 321 23.15 13.52 -0.03
CA HIS A 321 22.13 14.52 0.30
C HIS A 321 20.78 14.20 -0.37
N TYR A 322 20.79 13.79 -1.65
CA TYR A 322 19.58 13.40 -2.35
C TYR A 322 18.86 12.22 -1.68
N VAL A 323 19.59 11.14 -1.36
CA VAL A 323 18.99 9.95 -0.72
C VAL A 323 18.49 10.28 0.68
N SER A 324 19.28 11.04 1.44
CA SER A 324 18.90 11.45 2.80
C SER A 324 17.60 12.25 2.77
N ASN A 325 17.51 13.26 1.90
CA ASN A 325 16.30 14.06 1.73
C ASN A 325 15.11 13.23 1.20
N ARG A 326 15.36 12.27 0.31
CA ARG A 326 14.33 11.36 -0.20
C ARG A 326 13.75 10.49 0.91
N ILE A 327 14.60 9.90 1.75
CA ILE A 327 14.16 9.09 2.89
C ILE A 327 13.41 9.98 3.90
N MET A 328 13.90 11.18 4.19
CA MET A 328 13.20 12.13 5.07
C MET A 328 11.79 12.47 4.55
N THR A 329 11.67 12.83 3.28
CA THR A 329 10.38 13.25 2.69
C THR A 329 9.41 12.10 2.49
N SER A 330 9.87 10.88 2.22
CA SER A 330 9.00 9.72 2.02
C SER A 330 8.52 9.07 3.31
N PHE A 331 9.26 9.23 4.41
CA PHE A 331 9.01 8.52 5.68
C PHE A 331 8.89 9.43 6.91
N ASP A 332 8.80 10.75 6.69
CA ASP A 332 8.75 11.77 7.74
C ASP A 332 9.88 11.64 8.79
N ALA A 333 11.04 11.10 8.36
CA ALA A 333 12.20 10.96 9.21
C ALA A 333 12.82 12.33 9.49
N GLN A 334 13.40 12.49 10.68
CA GLN A 334 13.99 13.76 11.10
C GLN A 334 15.46 13.88 10.73
N GLU A 335 16.23 12.81 10.92
CA GLU A 335 17.64 12.79 10.55
C GLU A 335 17.93 11.49 9.80
N VAL A 336 18.69 11.61 8.73
CA VAL A 336 19.19 10.50 7.92
C VAL A 336 20.68 10.68 7.70
N GLY A 337 21.44 9.61 7.88
CA GLY A 337 22.89 9.61 7.74
C GLY A 337 23.38 8.36 7.04
N VAL A 338 24.31 8.55 6.11
CA VAL A 338 25.10 7.49 5.48
C VAL A 338 26.47 7.47 6.16
N ILE A 339 26.81 6.33 6.75
CA ILE A 339 28.05 6.11 7.48
C ILE A 339 28.85 5.04 6.74
N PHE A 340 30.13 5.33 6.51
CA PHE A 340 31.05 4.38 5.91
C PHE A 340 32.01 3.80 6.95
N PHE A 341 32.46 2.57 6.72
CA PHE A 341 33.42 1.88 7.56
C PHE A 341 34.70 1.57 6.77
N GLU A 342 35.85 1.98 7.31
CA GLU A 342 37.18 1.77 6.72
C GLU A 342 38.19 1.50 7.84
N ASP A 343 38.84 0.33 7.84
CA ASP A 343 39.95 -0.03 8.75
C ASP A 343 39.79 0.46 10.22
N ASP A 344 38.69 0.06 10.88
CA ASP A 344 38.27 0.46 12.25
C ASP A 344 37.81 1.92 12.44
N TYR A 345 37.76 2.70 11.36
CA TYR A 345 37.20 4.05 11.34
C TYR A 345 35.79 4.05 10.77
N TYR A 346 34.84 4.62 11.52
CA TYR A 346 33.49 4.90 11.03
C TYR A 346 33.23 6.40 11.14
N ALA A 347 32.94 7.03 10.00
CA ALA A 347 32.66 8.45 9.96
C ALA A 347 31.44 8.76 9.09
N PRO A 348 30.63 9.74 9.52
CA PRO A 348 29.59 10.29 8.68
C PRO A 348 30.24 10.94 7.46
N LEU A 349 29.72 10.64 6.27
CA LEU A 349 30.14 11.27 5.03
C LEU A 349 29.54 12.67 4.91
N LYS A 350 30.20 13.56 4.16
CA LYS A 350 29.65 14.89 3.86
C LYS A 350 28.37 14.75 3.03
N GLY A 351 27.33 15.51 3.37
CA GLY A 351 26.01 15.45 2.72
C GLY A 351 24.91 14.83 3.58
N ASN A 352 25.28 14.34 4.77
CA ASN A 352 24.32 13.90 5.79
C ASN A 352 23.52 15.06 6.39
N THR A 353 22.44 14.72 7.10
CA THR A 353 21.66 15.68 7.89
C THR A 353 22.47 16.23 9.07
N ALA A 354 22.11 17.45 9.51
CA ALA A 354 22.95 18.27 10.40
C ALA A 354 23.27 17.59 11.74
N PHE A 355 22.41 16.69 12.24
CA PHE A 355 22.71 15.96 13.47
C PHE A 355 23.98 15.12 13.36
N PHE A 356 24.27 14.53 12.20
CA PHE A 356 25.43 13.65 12.02
C PHE A 356 26.77 14.39 12.06
N ASP A 357 26.77 15.73 12.01
CA ASP A 357 27.97 16.56 12.24
C ASP A 357 28.21 16.86 13.73
N THR A 358 27.27 16.49 14.62
CA THR A 358 27.36 16.75 16.06
C THR A 358 28.06 15.60 16.81
N PRO A 359 28.69 15.88 17.97
CA PRO A 359 29.25 14.82 18.82
C PRO A 359 28.21 13.80 19.29
N GLY A 360 26.93 14.20 19.39
CA GLY A 360 25.83 13.33 19.81
C GLY A 360 25.57 12.17 18.85
N ALA A 361 25.81 12.36 17.55
CA ALA A 361 25.61 11.31 16.55
C ALA A 361 26.54 10.11 16.76
N ARG A 362 27.73 10.33 17.32
CA ARG A 362 28.71 9.28 17.58
C ARG A 362 28.15 8.16 18.45
N TYR A 363 27.33 8.48 19.45
CA TYR A 363 26.72 7.48 20.33
C TYR A 363 25.75 6.55 19.58
N TYR A 364 24.95 7.10 18.68
CA TYR A 364 24.03 6.33 17.84
C TYR A 364 24.79 5.44 16.85
N ILE A 365 25.80 6.00 16.18
CA ILE A 365 26.63 5.27 15.21
C ILE A 365 27.36 4.11 15.90
N GLU A 366 27.99 4.36 17.05
CA GLU A 366 28.70 3.32 17.81
C GLU A 366 27.78 2.19 18.26
N TYR A 367 26.59 2.53 18.74
CA TYR A 367 25.58 1.57 19.14
C TYR A 367 25.13 0.69 17.96
N ALA A 368 24.75 1.32 16.85
CA ALA A 368 24.29 0.62 15.65
C ALA A 368 25.39 -0.26 15.05
N TYR A 369 26.64 0.25 14.98
CA TYR A 369 27.79 -0.49 14.48
C TYR A 369 28.03 -1.78 15.27
N LYS A 370 28.03 -1.69 16.61
CA LYS A 370 28.26 -2.86 17.49
C LYS A 370 27.20 -3.94 17.29
N ARG A 371 25.93 -3.57 17.20
CA ARG A 371 24.84 -4.53 17.00
C ARG A 371 24.87 -5.16 15.60
N ILE A 372 25.02 -4.34 14.55
CA ILE A 372 25.09 -4.84 13.17
C ILE A 372 26.27 -5.80 12.98
N THR A 373 27.43 -5.51 13.56
CA THR A 373 28.62 -6.38 13.42
C THR A 373 28.51 -7.68 14.22
N GLN A 374 27.74 -7.70 15.32
CA GLN A 374 27.49 -8.89 16.13
C GLN A 374 26.41 -9.79 15.54
N GLU A 375 25.32 -9.20 15.04
CA GLU A 375 24.11 -9.91 14.63
C GLU A 375 24.03 -10.12 13.10
N ASN A 376 24.79 -9.36 12.31
CA ASN A 376 24.78 -9.33 10.84
C ASN A 376 23.39 -9.05 10.24
N GLU A 377 22.56 -8.29 10.97
CA GLU A 377 21.18 -7.95 10.57
C GLU A 377 20.93 -6.44 10.63
N SER A 378 19.85 -6.00 9.98
CA SER A 378 19.38 -4.62 10.05
C SER A 378 18.69 -4.36 11.40
N LEU A 379 18.87 -3.16 11.95
CA LEU A 379 18.28 -2.79 13.24
C LEU A 379 16.98 -2.02 13.06
N PHE A 380 15.98 -2.41 13.85
CA PHE A 380 14.70 -1.74 13.95
C PHE A 380 14.36 -1.53 15.44
N ILE A 381 14.65 -0.34 15.95
CA ILE A 381 14.48 0.03 17.36
C ILE A 381 13.32 1.02 17.48
N ASN A 382 12.23 0.56 18.10
CA ASN A 382 11.06 1.40 18.32
C ASN A 382 11.25 2.41 19.46
N ASN A 383 12.05 2.07 20.47
CA ASN A 383 12.41 2.96 21.56
C ASN A 383 13.80 2.58 22.11
N ILE A 384 14.78 3.47 21.96
CA ILE A 384 16.18 3.25 22.36
C ILE A 384 16.46 3.68 23.81
N VAL A 385 15.49 4.31 24.47
CA VAL A 385 15.60 4.72 25.89
C VAL A 385 15.87 3.49 26.74
N GLY A 386 16.88 3.55 27.62
CA GLY A 386 17.36 2.42 28.40
C GLY A 386 18.41 1.52 27.71
N GLU A 387 18.63 1.66 26.40
CA GLU A 387 19.75 1.00 25.69
C GLU A 387 20.98 1.92 25.55
N LEU A 388 20.74 3.23 25.46
CA LEU A 388 21.74 4.29 25.50
C LEU A 388 21.59 5.08 26.82
N ASN A 389 22.65 5.77 27.27
CA ASN A 389 22.58 6.66 28.43
C ASN A 389 21.51 7.74 28.19
N ASP A 390 20.48 7.78 29.04
CA ASP A 390 19.28 8.60 28.85
C ASP A 390 19.57 10.11 28.69
N GLU A 391 20.63 10.63 29.30
CA GLU A 391 21.04 12.04 29.15
C GLU A 391 21.55 12.40 27.73
N LEU A 392 21.91 11.40 26.93
CA LEU A 392 22.45 11.55 25.57
C LEU A 392 21.42 11.22 24.47
N VAL A 393 20.22 10.74 24.84
CA VAL A 393 19.19 10.30 23.90
C VAL A 393 18.34 11.49 23.43
N THR A 394 18.56 11.90 22.18
CA THR A 394 17.72 12.91 21.49
C THR A 394 16.65 12.25 20.62
N PHE A 395 17.00 11.18 19.91
CA PHE A 395 16.12 10.37 19.06
C PHE A 395 15.77 9.06 19.73
N GLN A 396 14.48 8.72 19.77
CA GLN A 396 13.98 7.55 20.48
C GLN A 396 13.75 6.35 19.54
N SER A 397 13.37 6.57 18.28
CA SER A 397 13.24 5.49 17.31
C SER A 397 14.36 5.54 16.27
N LEU A 398 14.86 4.36 15.89
CA LEU A 398 16.03 4.20 15.02
C LEU A 398 15.83 3.02 14.06
N ILE A 399 16.15 3.26 12.78
CA ILE A 399 16.40 2.23 11.78
C ILE A 399 17.87 2.32 11.39
N ALA A 400 18.58 1.21 11.35
CA ALA A 400 19.92 1.13 10.78
C ALA A 400 20.03 -0.04 9.82
N VAL A 401 20.37 0.24 8.56
CA VAL A 401 20.48 -0.78 7.51
C VAL A 401 21.92 -0.87 7.04
N PRO A 402 22.56 -2.06 7.13
CA PRO A 402 23.93 -2.24 6.67
C PRO A 402 24.02 -2.19 5.14
N MET A 403 25.08 -1.55 4.65
CA MET A 403 25.51 -1.58 3.26
C MET A 403 26.54 -2.70 3.10
N VAL A 404 26.13 -3.83 2.55
CA VAL A 404 26.97 -5.01 2.36
C VAL A 404 27.23 -5.24 0.87
N GLN A 405 28.51 -5.37 0.49
CA GLN A 405 28.93 -5.76 -0.85
C GLN A 405 29.92 -6.92 -0.74
N ASP A 406 29.72 -7.98 -1.53
CA ASP A 406 30.58 -9.17 -1.56
C ASP A 406 30.83 -9.76 -0.14
N GLN A 407 29.76 -9.83 0.67
CA GLN A 407 29.78 -10.25 2.09
C GLN A 407 30.62 -9.37 3.03
N GLN A 408 31.10 -8.22 2.57
CA GLN A 408 31.80 -7.25 3.42
C GLN A 408 30.88 -6.09 3.78
N LEU A 409 30.84 -5.75 5.06
CA LEU A 409 30.15 -4.57 5.57
C LEU A 409 30.96 -3.32 5.18
N LYS A 410 30.42 -2.52 4.27
CA LYS A 410 31.03 -1.27 3.80
C LYS A 410 30.54 -0.05 4.58
N GLY A 411 29.37 -0.12 5.19
CA GLY A 411 28.80 0.99 5.93
C GLY A 411 27.39 0.70 6.40
N MET A 412 26.65 1.74 6.75
CA MET A 412 25.23 1.66 7.07
C MET A 412 24.51 2.97 6.75
N VAL A 413 23.20 2.88 6.55
CA VAL A 413 22.30 4.02 6.50
C VAL A 413 21.47 4.03 7.78
N MET A 414 21.44 5.17 8.46
CA MET A 414 20.71 5.39 9.70
C MET A 414 19.58 6.38 9.49
N VAL A 415 18.41 6.07 10.07
CA VAL A 415 17.21 6.90 10.02
C VAL A 415 16.69 7.07 11.44
N LEU A 416 16.51 8.32 11.89
CA LEU A 416 16.21 8.67 13.28
C LEU A 416 14.95 9.52 13.39
N HIS A 417 14.21 9.32 14.48
CA HIS A 417 13.08 10.16 14.84
C HIS A 417 12.93 10.32 16.36
N LYS A 418 12.50 11.52 16.81
CA LYS A 418 12.39 11.88 18.24
C LYS A 418 11.29 11.12 18.98
N GLN A 419 10.18 10.81 18.31
CA GLN A 419 9.08 10.07 18.93
C GLN A 419 9.38 8.57 18.97
N PRO A 420 9.08 7.88 20.08
CA PRO A 420 9.15 6.43 20.15
C PRO A 420 8.02 5.80 19.30
N TYR A 421 8.24 4.58 18.82
CA TYR A 421 7.30 3.79 17.99
C TYR A 421 6.85 4.50 16.70
N PHE A 422 7.63 5.48 16.23
CA PHE A 422 7.26 6.28 15.06
C PHE A 422 7.33 5.46 13.76
N PHE A 423 8.43 4.72 13.56
CA PHE A 423 8.60 3.92 12.37
C PHE A 423 7.78 2.64 12.43
N SER A 424 7.01 2.37 11.37
CA SER A 424 6.33 1.09 11.19
C SER A 424 7.28 0.02 10.63
N PHE A 425 6.90 -1.26 10.79
CA PHE A 425 7.64 -2.35 10.16
C PHE A 425 7.68 -2.25 8.63
N ASP A 426 6.61 -1.76 8.02
CA ASP A 426 6.56 -1.46 6.58
C ASP A 426 7.59 -0.40 6.17
N THR A 427 7.75 0.65 6.98
CA THR A 427 8.75 1.71 6.77
C THR A 427 10.17 1.13 6.84
N PHE A 428 10.43 0.33 7.89
CA PHE A 428 11.70 -0.38 8.04
C PHE A 428 12.02 -1.24 6.81
N LYS A 429 11.05 -2.05 6.34
CA LYS A 429 11.24 -2.89 5.16
C LYS A 429 11.53 -2.07 3.91
N LEU A 430 10.82 -0.97 3.69
CA LEU A 430 11.05 -0.16 2.51
C LEU A 430 12.41 0.56 2.54
N VAL A 431 12.82 1.09 3.70
CA VAL A 431 14.18 1.64 3.89
C VAL A 431 15.23 0.56 3.65
N GLN A 432 15.02 -0.65 4.18
CA GLN A 432 15.92 -1.79 3.97
C GLN A 432 16.12 -2.10 2.49
N GLU A 433 15.03 -2.18 1.71
CA GLU A 433 15.08 -2.42 0.27
C GLU A 433 15.77 -1.27 -0.49
N ILE A 434 15.45 -0.01 -0.18
CA ILE A 434 16.08 1.16 -0.81
C ILE A 434 17.60 1.13 -0.61
N VAL A 435 18.06 0.86 0.62
CA VAL A 435 19.48 0.82 0.96
C VAL A 435 20.15 -0.36 0.27
N HIS A 436 19.53 -1.54 0.26
CA HIS A 436 20.08 -2.73 -0.40
C HIS A 436 20.28 -2.49 -1.91
N HIS A 437 19.25 -1.96 -2.60
CA HIS A 437 19.32 -1.66 -4.03
C HIS A 437 20.21 -0.46 -4.37
N SER A 438 20.48 0.42 -3.41
CA SER A 438 21.37 1.58 -3.58
C SER A 438 22.81 1.33 -3.13
N THR A 439 23.08 0.23 -2.41
CA THR A 439 24.39 -0.08 -1.83
C THR A 439 25.49 -0.09 -2.88
N LEU A 440 25.27 -0.74 -4.02
CA LEU A 440 26.27 -0.78 -5.11
C LEU A 440 26.58 0.63 -5.66
N ALA A 441 25.56 1.49 -5.77
CA ALA A 441 25.75 2.86 -6.25
C ALA A 441 26.52 3.70 -5.22
N PHE A 442 26.22 3.55 -3.93
CA PHE A 442 26.99 4.17 -2.86
C PHE A 442 28.46 3.73 -2.88
N VAL A 443 28.74 2.44 -2.88
CA VAL A 443 30.13 1.95 -2.89
C VAL A 443 30.87 2.39 -4.16
N ASN A 444 30.21 2.38 -5.33
CA ASN A 444 30.82 2.89 -6.57
C ASN A 444 31.11 4.39 -6.51
N ALA A 445 30.19 5.21 -5.99
CA ALA A 445 30.40 6.65 -5.83
C ALA A 445 31.57 6.94 -4.88
N MET A 446 31.71 6.13 -3.83
CA MET A 446 32.82 6.22 -2.89
C MET A 446 34.16 5.84 -3.51
N LEU A 447 34.22 4.69 -4.20
CA LEU A 447 35.43 4.28 -4.93
C LEU A 447 35.85 5.34 -5.95
N ARG A 448 34.90 5.99 -6.62
CA ARG A 448 35.19 7.11 -7.52
C ARG A 448 35.78 8.31 -6.79
N ASP A 449 35.17 8.73 -5.67
CA ASP A 449 35.69 9.84 -4.85
C ASP A 449 37.10 9.52 -4.34
N GLU A 450 37.34 8.28 -3.90
CA GLU A 450 38.67 7.81 -3.48
C GLU A 450 39.67 7.84 -4.63
N LEU A 451 39.31 7.31 -5.80
CA LEU A 451 40.14 7.38 -7.01
C LEU A 451 40.44 8.83 -7.41
N GLU A 452 39.48 9.74 -7.29
CA GLU A 452 39.68 11.18 -7.52
C GLU A 452 40.64 11.79 -6.49
N LYS A 453 40.59 11.36 -5.21
CA LYS A 453 41.58 11.74 -4.19
C LYS A 453 42.98 11.23 -4.54
N LEU A 454 43.08 10.08 -5.21
CA LEU A 454 44.33 9.44 -5.61
C LEU A 454 44.92 9.99 -6.93
N VAL A 455 44.26 10.92 -7.62
CA VAL A 455 44.84 11.61 -8.79
C VAL A 455 45.91 12.60 -8.33
N VAL A 456 47.14 12.07 -8.23
CA VAL A 456 48.32 12.81 -7.79
C VAL A 456 48.82 13.79 -8.87
N THR A 457 48.60 13.51 -10.16
CA THR A 457 49.17 14.31 -11.26
C THR A 457 48.13 14.83 -12.27
N ASP A 458 48.31 16.05 -12.76
CA ASP A 458 47.52 16.65 -13.83
C ASP A 458 47.85 16.01 -15.18
N HIS A 459 46.82 15.61 -15.92
CA HIS A 459 46.98 14.78 -17.12
C HIS A 459 47.72 15.49 -18.26
N LEU A 460 47.59 16.82 -18.37
CA LEU A 460 48.17 17.64 -19.44
C LEU A 460 49.62 18.02 -19.11
N SER A 461 49.82 18.74 -18.01
CA SER A 461 51.13 19.25 -17.57
C SER A 461 52.07 18.17 -17.04
N LYS A 462 51.51 17.02 -16.61
CA LYS A 462 52.21 15.98 -15.83
C LYS A 462 52.82 16.52 -14.53
N LEU A 463 52.44 17.71 -14.07
CA LEU A 463 52.77 18.22 -12.75
C LEU A 463 51.82 17.62 -11.71
N TYR A 464 52.10 17.83 -10.43
CA TYR A 464 51.18 17.44 -9.38
C TYR A 464 49.84 18.19 -9.48
N SER A 465 48.77 17.59 -8.97
CA SER A 465 47.49 18.30 -8.82
C SER A 465 47.60 19.35 -7.71
N ARG A 466 46.81 20.42 -7.78
CA ARG A 466 46.70 21.41 -6.69
C ARG A 466 46.44 20.74 -5.34
N LYS A 467 45.56 19.73 -5.32
CA LYS A 467 45.23 18.98 -4.11
C LYS A 467 46.44 18.29 -3.49
N HIS A 468 47.29 17.68 -4.31
CA HIS A 468 48.53 17.07 -3.82
C HIS A 468 49.50 18.12 -3.27
N LEU A 469 49.61 19.27 -3.93
CA LEU A 469 50.41 20.40 -3.44
C LEU A 469 49.93 20.89 -2.07
N ASP A 470 48.62 21.08 -1.89
CA ASP A 470 48.02 21.51 -0.62
C ASP A 470 48.40 20.55 0.51
N GLN A 471 48.29 19.24 0.28
CA GLN A 471 48.70 18.20 1.23
C GLN A 471 50.19 18.28 1.59
N CYS A 472 51.07 18.44 0.60
CA CYS A 472 52.51 18.57 0.84
C CYS A 472 52.85 19.82 1.67
N ILE A 473 52.15 20.93 1.45
CA ILE A 473 52.36 22.16 2.21
C ILE A 473 51.88 22.00 3.65
N GLU A 474 50.69 21.42 3.86
CA GLU A 474 50.17 21.16 5.20
C GLU A 474 51.04 20.18 6.01
N GLU A 475 51.63 19.20 5.34
CA GLU A 475 52.59 18.29 5.95
C GLU A 475 53.91 19.00 6.30
N SER A 476 54.42 19.81 5.38
CA SER A 476 55.63 20.63 5.58
C SER A 476 55.44 21.65 6.70
N MET A 477 54.26 22.30 6.80
CA MET A 477 53.91 23.20 7.91
C MET A 477 53.92 22.54 9.29
N ARG A 478 53.74 21.21 9.34
CA ARG A 478 53.80 20.44 10.58
C ARG A 478 55.21 19.94 10.92
N LYS A 479 56.08 19.76 9.92
CA LYS A 479 57.37 19.06 10.06
C LYS A 479 58.58 19.97 9.92
N ASP A 480 58.51 20.97 9.04
CA ASP A 480 59.63 21.80 8.64
C ASP A 480 59.62 23.16 9.36
N SER A 481 60.76 23.85 9.37
CA SER A 481 60.91 25.17 10.02
C SER A 481 60.38 26.33 9.17
N GLY A 482 60.15 26.10 7.88
CA GLY A 482 59.61 27.08 6.95
C GLY A 482 59.71 26.64 5.49
N GLY A 483 59.03 27.36 4.60
CA GLY A 483 58.99 27.05 3.17
C GLY A 483 58.55 28.23 2.33
N SER A 484 58.93 28.22 1.05
CA SER A 484 58.52 29.24 0.08
C SER A 484 57.52 28.68 -0.92
N PHE A 485 56.56 29.51 -1.32
CA PHE A 485 55.58 29.19 -2.33
C PHE A 485 55.67 30.19 -3.48
N ILE A 486 55.66 29.69 -4.70
CA ILE A 486 55.72 30.46 -5.93
C ILE A 486 54.43 30.16 -6.71
N LEU A 487 53.63 31.18 -6.95
CA LEU A 487 52.49 31.13 -7.86
C LEU A 487 52.90 31.77 -9.20
N LEU A 488 52.64 31.08 -10.30
CA LEU A 488 53.01 31.49 -11.65
C LEU A 488 51.76 31.56 -12.54
N ASP A 489 51.75 32.51 -13.47
CA ASP A 489 50.69 32.65 -14.47
C ASP A 489 51.30 33.02 -15.83
N ILE A 490 50.74 32.43 -16.89
CA ILE A 490 51.21 32.63 -18.27
C ILE A 490 50.65 33.96 -18.81
N ASP A 491 51.55 34.88 -19.10
CA ASP A 491 51.17 36.24 -19.50
C ASP A 491 50.42 36.25 -20.84
N ASN A 492 49.21 36.80 -20.82
CA ASN A 492 48.35 36.92 -22.01
C ASN A 492 47.96 35.56 -22.63
N PHE A 493 47.84 34.50 -21.84
CA PHE A 493 47.50 33.15 -22.35
C PHE A 493 46.23 33.12 -23.20
N LYS A 494 45.19 33.87 -22.82
CA LYS A 494 43.98 34.03 -23.66
C LYS A 494 44.30 34.50 -25.07
N ARG A 495 45.21 35.47 -25.24
CA ARG A 495 45.62 35.96 -26.57
C ARG A 495 46.33 34.87 -27.38
N ILE A 496 47.10 34.02 -26.72
CA ILE A 496 47.75 32.87 -27.37
C ILE A 496 46.68 31.91 -27.89
N ASN A 497 45.70 31.54 -27.05
CA ASN A 497 44.59 30.69 -27.46
C ASN A 497 43.78 31.29 -28.60
N ASP A 498 43.48 32.59 -28.53
CA ASP A 498 42.71 33.30 -29.55
C ASP A 498 43.49 33.40 -30.88
N THR A 499 44.83 33.42 -30.84
CA THR A 499 45.68 33.56 -32.04
C THR A 499 46.05 32.22 -32.67
N TYR A 500 46.35 31.21 -31.86
CA TYR A 500 46.94 29.94 -32.29
C TYR A 500 46.04 28.71 -32.04
N GLY A 501 44.92 28.90 -31.34
CA GLY A 501 44.02 27.83 -30.93
C GLY A 501 44.41 27.17 -29.61
N HIS A 502 43.44 26.52 -28.97
CA HIS A 502 43.61 25.88 -27.65
C HIS A 502 44.69 24.80 -27.62
N GLN A 503 44.89 24.06 -28.72
CA GLN A 503 45.91 23.01 -28.77
C GLN A 503 47.33 23.58 -28.61
N VAL A 504 47.61 24.76 -29.18
CA VAL A 504 48.90 25.43 -29.00
C VAL A 504 49.03 25.99 -27.58
N GLY A 505 47.93 26.44 -26.97
CA GLY A 505 47.92 26.81 -25.55
C GLY A 505 48.29 25.64 -24.65
N ASP A 506 47.71 24.47 -24.90
CA ASP A 506 48.02 23.23 -24.18
C ASP A 506 49.51 22.84 -24.34
N ASP A 507 50.05 22.96 -25.56
CA ASP A 507 51.47 22.72 -25.82
C ASP A 507 52.39 23.69 -25.05
N ILE A 508 51.99 24.95 -24.89
CA ILE A 508 52.74 25.91 -24.06
C ILE A 508 52.71 25.51 -22.59
N ILE A 509 51.57 25.06 -22.06
CA ILE A 509 51.47 24.56 -20.68
C ILE A 509 52.43 23.38 -20.48
N ILE A 510 52.49 22.45 -21.44
CA ILE A 510 53.42 21.31 -21.39
C ILE A 510 54.88 21.78 -21.40
N GLN A 511 55.23 22.72 -22.29
CA GLN A 511 56.58 23.27 -22.37
C GLN A 511 57.02 23.93 -21.05
N ILE A 512 56.18 24.81 -20.49
CA ILE A 512 56.48 25.50 -19.23
C ILE A 512 56.58 24.51 -18.07
N SER A 513 55.71 23.50 -18.05
CA SER A 513 55.77 22.43 -17.05
C SER A 513 57.10 21.67 -17.08
N ASN A 514 57.60 21.36 -18.27
CA ASN A 514 58.91 20.73 -18.46
C ASN A 514 60.08 21.67 -18.10
N ILE A 515 59.93 22.98 -18.31
CA ILE A 515 60.91 23.99 -17.86
C ILE A 515 60.95 24.01 -16.33
N ILE A 516 59.79 24.03 -15.65
CA ILE A 516 59.71 24.02 -14.19
C ILE A 516 60.39 22.77 -13.63
N LYS A 517 60.01 21.57 -14.10
CA LYS A 517 60.59 20.30 -13.62
C LYS A 517 62.11 20.24 -13.71
N ARG A 518 62.70 20.80 -14.77
CA ARG A 518 64.17 20.81 -14.98
C ARG A 518 64.89 21.85 -14.10
N ASN A 519 64.17 22.78 -13.49
CA ASN A 519 64.74 23.91 -12.75
C ASN A 519 64.50 23.86 -11.23
N ILE A 520 63.79 22.84 -10.75
CA ILE A 520 63.52 22.58 -9.33
C ILE A 520 64.25 21.32 -8.85
N ARG A 521 64.36 21.12 -7.55
CA ARG A 521 64.99 19.96 -6.90
C ARG A 521 64.00 18.80 -6.78
N LEU A 522 64.52 17.61 -6.44
CA LEU A 522 63.71 16.42 -6.23
C LEU A 522 62.65 16.58 -5.11
N ASN A 523 62.98 17.33 -4.06
CA ASN A 523 62.08 17.56 -2.92
C ASN A 523 61.15 18.78 -3.12
N ASP A 524 61.29 19.50 -4.22
CA ASP A 524 60.41 20.62 -4.56
C ASP A 524 59.15 20.08 -5.23
N VAL A 525 58.00 20.67 -4.94
CA VAL A 525 56.71 20.19 -5.47
C VAL A 525 56.20 21.20 -6.50
N ALA A 526 56.12 20.79 -7.76
CA ALA A 526 55.49 21.60 -8.81
C ALA A 526 54.13 21.03 -9.21
N ALA A 527 53.13 21.91 -9.28
CA ALA A 527 51.74 21.55 -9.49
C ALA A 527 51.03 22.49 -10.48
N ARG A 528 49.95 22.01 -11.09
CA ARG A 528 49.02 22.86 -11.84
C ARG A 528 48.00 23.45 -10.87
N TRP A 529 47.96 24.78 -10.78
CA TRP A 529 47.14 25.50 -9.81
C TRP A 529 45.71 25.71 -10.32
N GLY A 530 45.55 26.00 -11.62
CA GLY A 530 44.26 26.09 -12.29
C GLY A 530 44.41 26.68 -13.69
N GLY A 531 43.68 26.20 -14.70
CA GLY A 531 43.75 26.75 -16.07
C GLY A 531 45.18 26.93 -16.60
N GLU A 532 45.64 28.18 -16.64
CA GLU A 532 46.97 28.66 -17.07
C GLU A 532 47.96 28.96 -15.91
N GLU A 533 47.52 28.78 -14.67
CA GLU A 533 48.28 29.02 -13.45
C GLU A 533 49.01 27.74 -13.00
N LEU A 534 50.25 27.91 -12.59
CA LEU A 534 51.17 26.87 -12.13
C LEU A 534 51.72 27.27 -10.77
N ALA A 535 52.09 26.31 -9.94
CA ALA A 535 52.63 26.58 -8.62
C ALA A 535 53.86 25.71 -8.33
N VAL A 536 54.78 26.26 -7.53
CA VAL A 536 55.95 25.55 -7.03
C VAL A 536 56.06 25.80 -5.53
N TYR A 537 56.07 24.72 -4.75
CA TYR A 537 56.40 24.73 -3.34
C TYR A 537 57.84 24.26 -3.11
N LEU A 538 58.55 25.03 -2.30
CA LEU A 538 59.97 24.87 -1.99
C LEU A 538 60.12 24.68 -0.47
N PRO A 539 60.11 23.43 0.03
CA PRO A 539 60.29 23.18 1.46
C PRO A 539 61.69 23.62 1.91
N CYS A 540 61.81 24.06 3.16
CA CYS A 540 63.07 24.48 3.78
C CYS A 540 63.86 25.52 2.96
N THR A 541 63.15 26.36 2.19
CA THR A 541 63.77 27.31 1.27
C THR A 541 63.35 28.74 1.61
N THR A 542 64.34 29.63 1.74
CA THR A 542 64.12 31.04 2.07
C THR A 542 63.60 31.83 0.88
N LEU A 543 62.93 32.95 1.16
CA LEU A 543 62.35 33.85 0.16
C LEU A 543 63.38 34.34 -0.89
N SER A 544 64.63 34.58 -0.48
CA SER A 544 65.70 35.04 -1.38
C SER A 544 66.12 33.97 -2.39
N ILE A 545 66.18 32.70 -1.96
CA ILE A 545 66.48 31.57 -2.85
C ILE A 545 65.29 31.30 -3.77
N ALA A 546 64.06 31.34 -3.24
CA ALA A 546 62.84 31.21 -4.03
C ALA A 546 62.77 32.27 -5.15
N LYS A 547 63.12 33.52 -4.84
CA LYS A 547 63.23 34.60 -5.84
C LYS A 547 64.24 34.30 -6.95
N ARG A 548 65.38 33.70 -6.62
CA ARG A 548 66.37 33.28 -7.63
C ARG A 548 65.85 32.17 -8.52
N ILE A 549 65.09 31.23 -7.97
CA ILE A 549 64.43 30.15 -8.73
C ILE A 549 63.37 30.75 -9.66
N ALA A 550 62.47 31.59 -9.13
CA ALA A 550 61.43 32.26 -9.91
C ALA A 550 62.00 33.10 -11.07
N ASN A 551 63.01 33.94 -10.81
CA ASN A 551 63.66 34.74 -11.87
C ASN A 551 64.28 33.87 -12.97
N ARG A 552 64.84 32.71 -12.61
CA ARG A 552 65.36 31.76 -13.58
C ARG A 552 64.24 31.12 -14.40
N LEU A 553 63.11 30.78 -13.78
CA LEU A 553 61.94 30.27 -14.52
C LEU A 553 61.41 31.32 -15.50
N VAL A 554 61.24 32.57 -15.06
CA VAL A 554 60.80 33.70 -15.90
C VAL A 554 61.68 33.82 -17.14
N LYS A 555 63.01 33.88 -16.96
CA LYS A 555 63.96 33.98 -18.07
C LYS A 555 63.92 32.76 -19.00
N ARG A 556 63.85 31.55 -18.44
CA ARG A 556 63.85 30.31 -19.22
C ARG A 556 62.59 30.14 -20.06
N VAL A 557 61.44 30.54 -19.53
CA VAL A 557 60.18 30.51 -20.28
C VAL A 557 60.24 31.46 -21.47
N GLU A 558 60.73 32.68 -21.29
CA GLU A 558 60.91 33.65 -22.38
C GLU A 558 61.88 33.15 -23.48
N GLU A 559 62.93 32.42 -23.09
CA GLU A 559 63.97 31.92 -24.00
C GLU A 559 63.57 30.63 -24.73
N GLU A 560 62.87 29.70 -24.07
CA GLU A 560 62.69 28.32 -24.55
C GLU A 560 61.30 28.03 -25.14
N THR A 561 60.28 28.87 -24.89
CA THR A 561 58.92 28.59 -25.37
C THR A 561 58.70 28.96 -26.84
N ILE A 562 57.94 28.11 -27.54
CA ILE A 562 57.51 28.35 -28.92
C ILE A 562 55.99 28.06 -29.00
N PRO A 563 55.14 29.05 -29.38
CA PRO A 563 55.48 30.46 -29.63
C PRO A 563 56.00 31.15 -28.36
N LYS A 564 56.80 32.22 -28.54
CA LYS A 564 57.40 32.94 -27.42
C LYS A 564 56.34 33.47 -26.47
N THR A 565 56.46 33.09 -25.20
CA THR A 565 55.59 33.55 -24.11
C THR A 565 56.39 33.94 -22.89
N THR A 566 55.77 34.67 -21.97
CA THR A 566 56.36 35.06 -20.69
C THR A 566 55.48 34.61 -19.54
N ILE A 567 56.04 34.58 -18.34
CA ILE A 567 55.30 34.28 -17.12
C ILE A 567 55.54 35.39 -16.10
N SER A 568 54.51 35.67 -15.32
CA SER A 568 54.63 36.48 -14.10
C SER A 568 54.59 35.54 -12.90
N SER A 569 55.33 35.88 -11.83
CA SER A 569 55.34 35.06 -10.61
C SER A 569 55.25 35.89 -9.34
N GLY A 570 54.44 35.39 -8.41
CA GLY A 570 54.30 35.90 -7.05
C GLY A 570 54.87 34.92 -6.04
N ILE A 571 55.64 35.43 -5.08
CA ILE A 571 56.38 34.60 -4.13
C ILE A 571 56.02 34.99 -2.71
N SER A 572 55.72 34.00 -1.89
CA SER A 572 55.48 34.11 -0.46
C SER A 572 56.32 33.11 0.32
N PHE A 573 56.49 33.37 1.61
CA PHE A 573 57.20 32.50 2.53
C PHE A 573 56.33 32.23 3.76
N TRP A 574 56.58 31.13 4.45
CA TRP A 574 56.11 30.87 5.81
C TRP A 574 57.21 30.34 6.72
N SER A 575 57.10 30.65 8.00
CA SER A 575 57.93 30.06 9.06
C SER A 575 57.07 29.54 10.21
N GLN A 576 57.60 28.53 10.91
CA GLN A 576 56.94 27.94 12.07
C GLN A 576 56.70 28.96 13.20
N GLU A 577 57.58 29.96 13.33
CA GLU A 577 57.49 31.02 14.35
C GLU A 577 56.24 31.89 14.21
N GLN A 578 55.64 31.96 13.01
CA GLN A 578 54.58 32.93 12.70
C GLN A 578 53.15 32.36 12.74
N GLN A 579 52.97 31.09 13.11
CA GLN A 579 51.66 30.39 13.16
C GLN A 579 50.78 30.70 11.93
N ASP A 580 51.31 30.36 10.76
CA ASP A 580 50.65 30.69 9.50
C ASP A 580 49.66 29.61 9.01
N SER A 581 48.86 29.94 7.99
CA SER A 581 47.99 28.99 7.30
C SER A 581 48.28 28.96 5.80
N THR A 582 47.92 27.84 5.15
CA THR A 582 48.00 27.67 3.69
C THR A 582 47.25 28.78 2.95
N GLU A 583 46.04 29.13 3.41
CA GLU A 583 45.23 30.21 2.84
C GLU A 583 45.96 31.56 2.86
N LYS A 584 46.59 31.93 3.98
CA LYS A 584 47.35 33.18 4.10
C LYS A 584 48.60 33.16 3.22
N LEU A 585 49.29 32.02 3.14
CA LEU A 585 50.44 31.82 2.24
C LEU A 585 50.04 32.06 0.79
N PHE A 586 48.97 31.41 0.33
CA PHE A 586 48.47 31.56 -1.04
C PHE A 586 48.04 32.98 -1.35
N LYS A 587 47.32 33.63 -0.43
CA LYS A 587 46.88 35.02 -0.58
C LYS A 587 48.07 35.98 -0.75
N ARG A 588 49.18 35.76 -0.04
CA ARG A 588 50.38 36.60 -0.20
C ARG A 588 51.05 36.40 -1.56
N ALA A 589 51.12 35.16 -2.05
CA ALA A 589 51.66 34.89 -3.38
C ALA A 589 50.78 35.48 -4.49
N ASP A 590 49.45 35.39 -4.35
CA ASP A 590 48.51 35.99 -5.30
C ASP A 590 48.66 37.52 -5.37
N LEU A 591 48.77 38.19 -4.23
CA LEU A 591 49.04 39.63 -4.17
C LEU A 591 50.37 40.00 -4.85
N ALA A 592 51.43 39.21 -4.64
CA ALA A 592 52.70 39.41 -5.32
C ALA A 592 52.59 39.20 -6.85
N LEU A 593 51.85 38.18 -7.28
CA LEU A 593 51.65 37.88 -8.69
C LEU A 593 50.87 39.01 -9.39
N TYR A 594 49.84 39.51 -8.73
CA TYR A 594 49.07 40.66 -9.18
C TYR A 594 49.96 41.90 -9.35
N GLU A 595 50.85 42.17 -8.38
CA GLU A 595 51.85 43.24 -8.49
C GLU A 595 52.83 43.03 -9.65
N ALA A 596 53.29 41.80 -9.88
CA ALA A 596 54.15 41.47 -11.03
C ALA A 596 53.45 41.78 -12.37
N LYS A 597 52.16 41.43 -12.50
CA LYS A 597 51.36 41.74 -13.68
C LYS A 597 51.16 43.25 -13.87
N LYS A 598 50.97 44.01 -12.78
CA LYS A 598 50.84 45.48 -12.82
C LYS A 598 52.13 46.19 -13.25
N ARG A 599 53.29 45.68 -12.85
CA ARG A 599 54.60 46.28 -13.12
C ARG A 599 55.15 45.98 -14.51
N GLY A 600 54.31 45.46 -15.41
CA GLY A 600 54.68 45.20 -16.80
C GLY A 600 54.92 43.72 -17.15
N LYS A 601 54.50 42.78 -16.30
CA LYS A 601 54.59 41.31 -16.54
C LYS A 601 56.04 40.81 -16.68
N ASN A 602 56.26 39.56 -17.07
CA ASN A 602 57.56 38.92 -17.26
C ASN A 602 58.55 39.13 -16.09
N GLN A 603 58.07 38.97 -14.85
CA GLN A 603 58.88 39.25 -13.66
C GLN A 603 58.41 38.46 -12.43
N ALA A 604 59.30 38.38 -11.43
CA ALA A 604 59.01 37.79 -10.14
C ALA A 604 58.97 38.84 -9.03
N VAL A 605 57.88 38.87 -8.27
CA VAL A 605 57.69 39.77 -7.12
C VAL A 605 57.58 38.95 -5.84
N ILE A 606 58.15 39.48 -4.76
CA ILE A 606 58.03 38.89 -3.41
C ILE A 606 57.02 39.70 -2.60
N GLN A 607 56.22 39.01 -1.79
CA GLN A 607 55.41 39.62 -0.74
C GLN A 607 56.01 39.26 0.62
N GLU A 608 56.57 40.25 1.30
CA GLU A 608 57.07 40.10 2.67
C GLU A 608 55.91 40.12 3.68
N TYR A 609 56.14 39.53 4.86
CA TYR A 609 55.26 39.69 6.01
C TYR A 609 55.25 41.16 6.41
N LYS A 610 54.08 41.79 6.39
CA LYS A 610 53.85 43.09 7.02
C LYS A 610 53.29 42.90 8.41
#